data_AF-A0AA40CUS4-F1
#
_entry.id   AF-A0AA40CUS4-F1
#
_cell.length_a   1.000
_cell.length_b   1.000
_cell.length_c   1.000
_cell.angle_alpha   90.00
_cell.angle_beta   90.00
_cell.angle_gamma   90.00
#
_symmetry.space_group_name_H-M   'P 1'
#
loop_
_entity.id
_entity.type
_entity.pdbx_description
1 polymer ?
#
loop_
_entity_poly.entity_id
_entity_poly.type
_entity_poly.pdbx_seq_one_letter_code
_entity_poly.pdbx_strand_id
1 'polypeptide(L)'
;MKTVASLPVFAGLAAAVKFPVEGPECKARPYNGPLVTNPDTPGAFKAYAPFNSAATVWAAEHNLPDDYITVPGFVNLNSAAQSPGYLSSIEPESYDPIECALYCDNDPTCTSFNIFYERVPLIVNTKTLSPDPEVCPGLSTSPSATIIKCAFYSTPLTASSATNNGQYQGEFEVVFAGSTAFFKWDAPAVHGFYGPFPLNGSITAPYGYLGHETFPDTDFDPEKCALSCDEHFDFDEVTRKVSNQCIFFNAYKLFKNGDEGVFQCAYYSEIWGPAEATNQGQVDGLGNVYSVGLSYAYYLEEQYYLPGTKDAEWKH
;
A
#
# COMPACT_ATOMS: atom_id res chain seq x y z
N MET A 1 2.45 31.72 -25.67
CA MET A 1 3.62 32.18 -24.89
C MET A 1 3.12 32.77 -23.59
N LYS A 2 3.11 31.98 -22.50
CA LYS A 2 2.79 32.44 -21.15
C LYS A 2 4.11 32.55 -20.39
N THR A 3 4.33 33.72 -19.80
CA THR A 3 5.54 34.16 -19.12
C THR A 3 5.72 33.37 -17.81
N VAL A 4 6.87 32.71 -17.65
CA VAL A 4 7.28 32.07 -16.39
C VAL A 4 7.84 33.15 -15.46
N ALA A 5 7.20 33.35 -14.31
CA ALA A 5 7.72 34.21 -13.27
C ALA A 5 8.76 33.44 -12.44
N SER A 6 10.02 33.89 -12.47
CA SER A 6 11.11 33.37 -11.64
C SER A 6 10.93 33.80 -10.18
N LEU A 7 10.85 32.82 -9.27
CA LEU A 7 10.89 33.05 -7.82
C LEU A 7 12.32 33.38 -7.35
N PRO A 8 12.50 34.18 -6.28
CA PRO A 8 13.80 34.64 -5.83
C PRO A 8 14.53 33.53 -5.06
N VAL A 9 15.81 33.34 -5.38
CA VAL A 9 16.72 32.49 -4.61
C VAL A 9 17.11 33.25 -3.33
N PHE A 10 16.60 32.81 -2.19
CA PHE A 10 17.11 33.25 -0.89
C PHE A 10 18.39 32.48 -0.56
N ALA A 11 19.54 33.10 -0.80
CA ALA A 11 20.82 32.65 -0.27
C ALA A 11 20.91 33.02 1.22
N GLY A 12 20.39 32.16 2.09
CA GLY A 12 20.66 32.21 3.53
C GLY A 12 22.06 31.65 3.80
N LEU A 13 22.91 32.42 4.50
CA LEU A 13 24.19 31.91 5.00
C LEU A 13 23.91 30.78 6.01
N ALA A 14 24.17 29.54 5.62
CA ALA A 14 24.28 28.44 6.56
C ALA A 14 25.58 28.60 7.34
N ALA A 15 25.49 28.72 8.67
CA ALA A 15 26.64 28.53 9.54
C ALA A 15 27.18 27.11 9.33
N ALA A 16 28.46 26.99 8.98
CA ALA A 16 29.10 25.71 8.77
C ALA A 16 29.15 24.93 10.10
N VAL A 17 28.27 23.93 10.23
CA VAL A 17 28.40 22.90 11.27
C VAL A 17 29.70 22.16 10.98
N LYS A 18 30.67 22.24 11.90
CA LYS A 18 31.90 21.43 11.83
C LYS A 18 31.51 19.98 12.08
N PHE A 19 31.34 19.21 11.01
CA PHE A 19 31.25 17.75 11.09
C PHE A 19 32.55 17.18 11.68
N PRO A 20 32.50 16.06 12.43
CA PRO A 20 33.69 15.28 12.72
C PRO A 20 34.39 15.00 11.40
N VAL A 21 35.63 15.45 11.31
CA VAL A 21 36.41 15.56 10.08
C VAL A 21 36.51 14.19 9.44
N GLU A 22 36.14 14.09 8.16
CA GLU A 22 36.46 12.91 7.34
C GLU A 22 37.95 12.57 7.53
N GLY A 23 38.24 11.34 7.92
CA GLY A 23 39.55 10.89 8.36
C GLY A 23 39.84 9.46 7.93
N PRO A 24 41.02 8.90 8.24
CA PRO A 24 41.37 7.55 7.81
C PRO A 24 40.38 6.47 8.29
N GLU A 25 39.70 6.72 9.40
CA GLU A 25 38.79 5.77 10.04
C GLU A 25 37.32 6.18 9.95
N CYS A 26 37.03 7.43 9.57
CA CYS A 26 35.68 8.01 9.56
C CYS A 26 35.36 8.57 8.17
N LYS A 27 34.20 8.22 7.61
CA LYS A 27 33.74 8.74 6.30
C LYS A 27 32.27 9.09 6.33
N ALA A 28 31.86 9.98 5.42
CA ALA A 28 30.45 10.09 5.05
C ALA A 28 29.99 8.78 4.38
N ARG A 29 28.84 8.25 4.81
CA ARG A 29 28.23 7.10 4.15
C ARG A 29 27.52 7.52 2.86
N PRO A 30 27.41 6.63 1.86
CA PRO A 30 26.47 6.81 0.76
C PRO A 30 25.03 6.89 1.28
N TYR A 31 24.21 7.67 0.58
CA TYR A 31 22.78 7.84 0.83
C TYR A 31 22.07 8.20 -0.49
N ASN A 32 20.80 7.88 -0.59
CA ASN A 32 19.94 8.04 -1.77
C ASN A 32 18.71 8.93 -1.53
N GLY A 33 18.41 9.28 -0.27
CA GLY A 33 17.28 10.14 0.08
C GLY A 33 17.65 11.60 0.33
N PRO A 34 16.65 12.51 0.42
CA PRO A 34 16.90 13.91 0.76
C PRO A 34 17.27 14.05 2.24
N LEU A 35 18.21 14.95 2.54
CA LEU A 35 18.64 15.23 3.91
C LEU A 35 17.60 16.06 4.68
N VAL A 36 17.35 15.69 5.93
CA VAL A 36 16.49 16.44 6.86
C VAL A 36 17.38 17.15 7.89
N THR A 37 17.71 18.42 7.64
CA THR A 37 18.76 19.14 8.38
C THR A 37 18.26 20.23 9.34
N ASN A 38 16.97 20.61 9.29
CA ASN A 38 16.45 21.72 10.08
C ASN A 38 15.06 21.46 10.69
N PRO A 39 14.97 20.97 11.94
CA PRO A 39 16.09 20.47 12.75
C PRO A 39 16.43 19.01 12.39
N ASP A 40 17.70 18.65 12.43
CA ASP A 40 18.15 17.25 12.30
C ASP A 40 17.90 16.48 13.60
N THR A 41 16.66 16.02 13.78
CA THR A 41 16.25 15.23 14.95
C THR A 41 15.38 14.05 14.52
N PRO A 42 15.30 12.97 15.33
CA PRO A 42 14.42 11.84 15.04
C PRO A 42 12.95 12.25 14.89
N GLY A 43 12.47 13.15 15.75
CA GLY A 43 11.09 13.67 15.68
C GLY A 43 10.81 14.48 14.41
N ALA A 44 11.73 15.34 14.00
CA ALA A 44 11.58 16.11 12.76
C ALA A 44 11.67 15.23 11.51
N PHE A 45 12.47 14.16 11.54
CA PHE A 45 12.53 13.17 10.46
C PHE A 45 11.20 12.43 10.31
N LYS A 46 10.65 11.90 11.41
CA LYS A 46 9.31 11.25 11.44
C LYS A 46 8.20 12.19 10.96
N ALA A 47 8.29 13.47 11.28
CA ALA A 47 7.29 14.48 10.91
C ALA A 47 7.54 15.14 9.54
N TYR A 48 8.57 14.74 8.79
CA TYR A 48 8.98 15.45 7.58
C TYR A 48 7.91 15.33 6.49
N ALA A 49 7.21 16.44 6.21
CA ALA A 49 6.04 16.45 5.34
C ALA A 49 6.28 15.85 3.95
N PRO A 50 7.41 16.09 3.25
CA PRO A 50 7.67 15.46 1.96
C PRO A 50 7.68 13.92 2.00
N PHE A 51 8.20 13.29 3.07
CA PHE A 51 8.17 11.84 3.22
C PHE A 51 6.73 11.34 3.40
N ASN A 52 5.98 12.01 4.27
CA ASN A 52 4.60 11.66 4.55
C ASN A 52 3.70 11.80 3.31
N SER A 53 3.90 12.87 2.54
CA SER A 53 3.21 13.08 1.27
C SER A 53 3.57 12.03 0.23
N ALA A 54 4.85 11.72 0.03
CA ALA A 54 5.28 10.70 -0.92
C ALA A 54 4.66 9.33 -0.59
N ALA A 55 4.75 8.90 0.67
CA ALA A 55 4.18 7.64 1.14
C ALA A 55 2.66 7.56 0.91
N THR A 56 1.93 8.64 1.18
CA THR A 56 0.47 8.68 1.03
C THR A 56 0.04 8.71 -0.44
N VAL A 57 0.75 9.45 -1.30
CA VAL A 57 0.45 9.54 -2.74
C VAL A 57 0.67 8.20 -3.43
N TRP A 58 1.83 7.57 -3.17
CA TRP A 58 2.15 6.28 -3.76
C TRP A 58 1.32 5.11 -3.23
N ALA A 59 0.71 5.24 -2.05
CA ALA A 59 -0.23 4.26 -1.53
C ALA A 59 -1.56 4.20 -2.31
N ALA A 60 -1.86 5.19 -3.15
CA ALA A 60 -3.08 5.19 -3.95
C ALA A 60 -2.99 4.17 -5.09
N GLU A 61 -4.04 3.37 -5.26
CA GLU A 61 -4.06 2.22 -6.19
C GLU A 61 -3.67 2.56 -7.63
N HIS A 62 -4.08 3.73 -8.15
CA HIS A 62 -3.73 4.16 -9.51
C HIS A 62 -2.23 4.41 -9.74
N ASN A 63 -1.43 4.40 -8.68
CA ASN A 63 0.03 4.53 -8.73
C ASN A 63 0.75 3.18 -8.50
N LEU A 64 0.02 2.06 -8.47
CA LEU A 64 0.56 0.71 -8.28
C LEU A 64 0.44 -0.12 -9.56
N PRO A 65 1.27 -1.15 -9.73
CA PRO A 65 1.00 -2.21 -10.71
C PRO A 65 -0.31 -2.93 -10.39
N ASP A 66 -1.00 -3.44 -11.44
CA ASP A 66 -2.32 -4.06 -11.31
C ASP A 66 -2.38 -5.25 -10.35
N ASP A 67 -1.27 -5.98 -10.20
CA ASP A 67 -1.11 -7.15 -9.33
C ASP A 67 -0.52 -6.80 -7.95
N TYR A 68 -0.55 -5.53 -7.55
CA TYR A 68 -0.12 -5.07 -6.23
C TYR A 68 -1.17 -4.21 -5.57
N ILE A 69 -1.34 -4.39 -4.27
CA ILE A 69 -2.14 -3.48 -3.46
C ILE A 69 -1.41 -3.04 -2.20
N THR A 70 -1.82 -1.89 -1.67
CA THR A 70 -1.35 -1.38 -0.39
C THR A 70 -1.91 -2.20 0.76
N VAL A 71 -1.08 -2.54 1.76
CA VAL A 71 -1.51 -3.20 2.99
C VAL A 71 -2.38 -2.24 3.81
N PRO A 72 -3.67 -2.56 4.06
CA PRO A 72 -4.54 -1.69 4.86
C PRO A 72 -3.99 -1.46 6.27
N GLY A 73 -4.01 -0.21 6.72
CA GLY A 73 -3.46 0.18 8.03
C GLY A 73 -1.93 0.26 8.09
N PHE A 74 -1.22 -0.01 6.98
CA PHE A 74 0.23 0.10 6.89
C PHE A 74 0.62 1.13 5.82
N VAL A 75 0.16 2.37 6.03
CA VAL A 75 0.43 3.52 5.16
C VAL A 75 1.01 4.64 5.98
N ASN A 76 2.14 5.19 5.51
CA ASN A 76 2.78 6.35 6.12
C ASN A 76 3.03 6.20 7.63
N LEU A 77 3.55 5.06 8.05
CA LEU A 77 3.89 4.78 9.45
C LEU A 77 5.33 5.23 9.79
N ASN A 78 5.60 5.34 11.09
CA ASN A 78 6.95 5.62 11.63
C ASN A 78 7.68 4.34 12.09
N SER A 79 7.21 3.18 11.63
CA SER A 79 7.80 1.87 11.88
C SER A 79 7.92 1.07 10.59
N ALA A 80 9.02 0.35 10.44
CA ALA A 80 9.24 -0.57 9.33
C ALA A 80 8.65 -1.95 9.64
N ALA A 81 8.48 -2.77 8.61
CA ALA A 81 8.00 -4.13 8.73
C ALA A 81 9.04 -5.04 9.41
N GLN A 82 8.56 -5.95 10.24
CA GLN A 82 9.34 -7.05 10.79
C GLN A 82 8.51 -8.33 10.67
N SER A 83 9.07 -9.33 9.98
CA SER A 83 8.45 -10.64 9.78
C SER A 83 9.54 -11.71 9.68
N PRO A 84 9.29 -12.95 10.15
CA PRO A 84 10.17 -14.10 9.89
C PRO A 84 10.40 -14.37 8.40
N GLY A 85 9.52 -13.89 7.53
CA GLY A 85 9.62 -14.02 6.08
C GLY A 85 10.56 -13.01 5.41
N TYR A 86 11.38 -12.25 6.14
CA TYR A 86 12.30 -11.29 5.51
C TYR A 86 13.26 -12.00 4.54
N LEU A 87 13.29 -11.51 3.29
CA LEU A 87 14.11 -12.04 2.22
C LEU A 87 15.38 -11.21 2.05
N SER A 88 15.21 -9.95 1.67
CA SER A 88 16.29 -9.05 1.29
C SER A 88 15.81 -7.60 1.28
N SER A 89 16.70 -6.67 0.92
CA SER A 89 16.33 -5.29 0.66
C SER A 89 17.19 -4.67 -0.45
N ILE A 90 16.65 -3.61 -1.05
CA ILE A 90 17.37 -2.71 -1.97
C ILE A 90 17.26 -1.27 -1.48
N GLU A 91 18.13 -0.41 -2.02
CA GLU A 91 18.17 1.03 -1.76
C GLU A 91 17.87 1.80 -3.07
N PRO A 92 16.58 1.95 -3.46
CA PRO A 92 16.21 2.54 -4.76
C PRO A 92 16.53 4.04 -4.80
N GLU A 93 16.68 4.64 -5.99
CA GLU A 93 17.01 6.07 -6.10
C GLU A 93 15.86 7.00 -5.64
N SER A 94 14.64 6.48 -5.62
CA SER A 94 13.46 7.24 -5.25
C SER A 94 12.45 6.38 -4.47
N TYR A 95 11.47 7.05 -3.85
CA TYR A 95 10.36 6.35 -3.22
C TYR A 95 9.35 6.01 -4.32
N ASP A 96 9.51 4.83 -4.93
CA ASP A 96 8.68 4.34 -6.02
C ASP A 96 8.33 2.85 -5.79
N PRO A 97 7.08 2.51 -5.47
CA PRO A 97 6.66 1.13 -5.30
C PRO A 97 6.70 0.32 -6.60
N ILE A 98 6.67 0.94 -7.79
CA ILE A 98 6.78 0.23 -9.08
C ILE A 98 8.16 -0.40 -9.21
N GLU A 99 9.23 0.31 -8.84
CA GLU A 99 10.58 -0.25 -8.86
C GLU A 99 10.68 -1.45 -7.91
N CYS A 100 10.09 -1.35 -6.72
CA CYS A 100 10.15 -2.42 -5.73
C CYS A 100 9.26 -3.61 -6.11
N ALA A 101 8.11 -3.39 -6.73
CA ALA A 101 7.29 -4.44 -7.32
C ALA A 101 8.07 -5.21 -8.39
N LEU A 102 8.76 -4.54 -9.31
CA LEU A 102 9.59 -5.20 -10.33
C LEU A 102 10.68 -6.10 -9.72
N TYR A 103 11.29 -5.68 -8.60
CA TYR A 103 12.24 -6.54 -7.88
C TYR A 103 11.55 -7.74 -7.23
N CYS A 104 10.39 -7.54 -6.61
CA CYS A 104 9.61 -8.60 -6.00
C CYS A 104 9.12 -9.61 -7.05
N ASP A 105 8.66 -9.17 -8.22
CA ASP A 105 8.21 -10.03 -9.31
C ASP A 105 9.30 -10.94 -9.89
N ASN A 106 10.56 -10.51 -9.81
CA ASN A 106 11.71 -11.31 -10.24
C ASN A 106 12.12 -12.38 -9.23
N ASP A 107 11.57 -12.37 -8.02
CA ASP A 107 11.76 -13.39 -7.01
C ASP A 107 10.44 -14.14 -6.76
N PRO A 108 10.28 -15.39 -7.21
CA PRO A 108 9.03 -16.14 -7.04
C PRO A 108 8.68 -16.41 -5.58
N THR A 109 9.61 -16.19 -4.64
CA THR A 109 9.34 -16.29 -3.21
C THR A 109 8.86 -14.98 -2.60
N CYS A 110 8.97 -13.85 -3.30
CA CYS A 110 8.51 -12.56 -2.81
C CYS A 110 6.99 -12.44 -2.96
N THR A 111 6.35 -12.08 -1.85
CA THR A 111 4.88 -11.91 -1.78
C THR A 111 4.50 -10.50 -1.35
N SER A 112 5.43 -9.75 -0.76
CA SER A 112 5.19 -8.41 -0.27
C SER A 112 6.47 -7.63 -0.07
N PHE A 113 6.35 -6.31 0.02
CA PHE A 113 7.45 -5.42 0.33
C PHE A 113 7.02 -4.23 1.19
N ASN A 114 7.97 -3.65 1.91
CA ASN A 114 7.80 -2.41 2.67
C ASN A 114 8.84 -1.40 2.20
N ILE A 115 8.38 -0.23 1.77
CA ILE A 115 9.22 0.90 1.40
C ILE A 115 9.16 1.98 2.48
N PHE A 116 10.30 2.54 2.85
CA PHE A 116 10.40 3.53 3.92
C PHE A 116 11.66 4.39 3.79
N TYR A 117 11.63 5.55 4.45
CA TYR A 117 12.81 6.38 4.68
C TYR A 117 13.43 6.00 6.03
N GLU A 118 14.73 5.73 6.07
CA GLU A 118 15.50 5.42 7.27
C GLU A 118 16.47 6.56 7.58
N ARG A 119 16.39 7.09 8.81
CA ARG A 119 17.34 8.06 9.34
C ARG A 119 18.56 7.31 9.87
N VAL A 120 19.73 7.55 9.28
CA VAL A 120 20.98 6.89 9.69
C VAL A 120 22.08 7.92 10.00
N PRO A 121 23.12 7.58 10.78
CA PRO A 121 24.26 8.48 10.98
C PRO A 121 24.97 8.75 9.64
N LEU A 122 25.24 10.02 9.32
CA LEU A 122 25.96 10.39 8.10
C LEU A 122 27.44 10.00 8.20
N ILE A 123 28.07 10.24 9.35
CA ILE A 123 29.48 9.95 9.58
C ILE A 123 29.59 8.59 10.29
N VAL A 124 30.32 7.68 9.66
CA VAL A 124 30.46 6.28 10.09
C VAL A 124 31.90 5.80 9.96
N ASN A 125 32.22 4.70 10.63
CA ASN A 125 33.50 4.04 10.48
C ASN A 125 33.67 3.46 9.06
N THR A 126 34.86 3.62 8.48
CA THR A 126 35.15 3.23 7.10
C THR A 126 34.96 1.74 6.82
N LYS A 127 35.10 0.89 7.86
CA LYS A 127 35.02 -0.58 7.78
C LYS A 127 33.64 -1.13 8.15
N THR A 128 33.02 -0.63 9.21
CA THR A 128 31.76 -1.20 9.74
C THR A 128 30.50 -0.50 9.23
N LEU A 129 30.63 0.69 8.62
CA LEU A 129 29.49 1.54 8.20
C LEU A 129 28.50 1.85 9.34
N SER A 130 29.00 1.87 10.57
CA SER A 130 28.29 2.28 11.78
C SER A 130 29.13 3.27 12.57
N PRO A 131 28.54 4.08 13.48
CA PRO A 131 29.32 4.91 14.38
C PRO A 131 30.28 4.08 15.22
N ASP A 132 31.41 4.69 15.58
CA ASP A 132 32.43 4.09 16.42
C ASP A 132 32.63 4.99 17.64
N PRO A 133 32.56 4.44 18.87
CA PRO A 133 32.56 5.25 20.08
C PRO A 133 33.87 6.03 20.31
N GLU A 134 34.98 5.62 19.73
CA GLU A 134 36.29 6.25 19.94
C GLU A 134 36.61 7.29 18.87
N VAL A 135 36.25 7.02 17.60
CA VAL A 135 36.72 7.85 16.46
C VAL A 135 35.62 8.63 15.74
N CYS A 136 34.39 8.11 15.69
CA CYS A 136 33.23 8.81 15.14
C CYS A 136 31.96 8.42 15.91
N PRO A 137 31.79 8.93 17.14
CA PRO A 137 30.69 8.51 18.00
C PRO A 137 29.34 8.91 17.42
N GLY A 138 28.36 8.02 17.58
CA GLY A 138 26.97 8.30 17.24
C GLY A 138 26.34 9.11 18.36
N LEU A 139 26.51 10.42 18.34
CA LEU A 139 25.91 11.34 19.32
C LEU A 139 24.47 11.67 18.92
N SER A 140 23.66 12.09 19.89
CA SER A 140 22.30 12.58 19.64
C SER A 140 22.24 13.79 18.68
N THR A 141 23.35 14.52 18.55
CA THR A 141 23.53 15.68 17.65
C THR A 141 24.33 15.34 16.39
N SER A 142 24.73 14.09 16.19
CA SER A 142 25.45 13.69 14.98
C SER A 142 24.56 13.91 13.75
N PRO A 143 25.15 14.37 12.64
CA PRO A 143 24.40 14.58 11.40
C PRO A 143 23.80 13.28 10.89
N SER A 144 22.62 13.36 10.30
CA SER A 144 21.95 12.22 9.68
C SER A 144 22.03 12.25 8.15
N ALA A 145 21.88 11.05 7.59
CA ALA A 145 21.57 10.84 6.19
C ALA A 145 20.24 10.08 6.09
N THR A 146 19.62 10.15 4.91
CA THR A 146 18.37 9.46 4.61
C THR A 146 18.65 8.33 3.64
N ILE A 147 18.27 7.11 4.00
CA ILE A 147 18.26 5.98 3.08
C ILE A 147 16.82 5.62 2.75
N ILE A 148 16.48 5.60 1.47
CA ILE A 148 15.24 4.98 0.98
C ILE A 148 15.51 3.49 0.86
N LYS A 149 14.68 2.66 1.50
CA LYS A 149 14.79 1.20 1.43
C LYS A 149 13.49 0.58 0.99
N CYS A 150 13.61 -0.49 0.20
CA CYS A 150 12.56 -1.48 -0.01
C CYS A 150 13.00 -2.80 0.58
N ALA A 151 12.28 -3.28 1.59
CA ALA A 151 12.47 -4.58 2.22
C ALA A 151 11.44 -5.58 1.66
N PHE A 152 11.89 -6.77 1.29
CA PHE A 152 11.06 -7.81 0.65
C PHE A 152 10.80 -8.97 1.60
N TYR A 153 9.62 -9.58 1.47
CA TYR A 153 9.18 -10.65 2.36
C TYR A 153 8.48 -11.78 1.60
N SER A 154 8.70 -13.00 2.07
CA SER A 154 8.08 -14.23 1.55
C SER A 154 6.71 -14.55 2.15
N THR A 155 6.22 -13.67 3.02
CA THR A 155 4.89 -13.75 3.62
C THR A 155 4.18 -12.44 3.34
N PRO A 156 2.86 -12.45 3.09
CA PRO A 156 2.08 -11.21 3.05
C PRO A 156 2.28 -10.39 4.33
N LEU A 157 2.57 -9.10 4.18
CA LEU A 157 2.63 -8.17 5.29
C LEU A 157 1.21 -7.73 5.69
N THR A 158 1.04 -7.47 6.98
CA THR A 158 -0.19 -6.93 7.59
C THR A 158 0.15 -5.68 8.39
N ALA A 159 -0.85 -4.90 8.84
CA ALA A 159 -0.60 -3.74 9.71
C ALA A 159 0.18 -4.12 10.98
N SER A 160 -0.08 -5.31 11.54
CA SER A 160 0.63 -5.82 12.72
C SER A 160 2.09 -6.16 12.47
N SER A 161 2.54 -6.20 11.21
CA SER A 161 3.95 -6.38 10.86
C SER A 161 4.78 -5.11 11.11
N ALA A 162 4.17 -3.94 11.29
CA ALA A 162 4.84 -2.64 11.47
C ALA A 162 5.45 -2.44 12.87
N THR A 163 6.34 -3.33 13.28
CA THR A 163 6.86 -3.40 14.67
C THR A 163 8.32 -2.98 14.81
N ASN A 164 9.06 -2.80 13.70
CA ASN A 164 10.42 -2.29 13.77
C ASN A 164 10.40 -0.76 13.95
N ASN A 165 10.62 -0.32 15.19
CA ASN A 165 10.56 1.10 15.56
C ASN A 165 11.91 1.82 15.48
N GLY A 166 12.95 1.13 14.98
CA GLY A 166 14.30 1.63 14.93
C GLY A 166 15.14 1.18 16.13
N GLN A 167 16.33 1.77 16.26
CA GLN A 167 17.33 1.34 17.23
C GLN A 167 18.32 2.46 17.52
N TYR A 168 19.05 2.35 18.64
CA TYR A 168 20.13 3.27 18.97
C TYR A 168 21.48 2.76 18.46
N GLN A 169 22.28 3.66 17.89
CA GLN A 169 23.68 3.44 17.56
C GLN A 169 24.54 4.43 18.37
N GLY A 170 24.88 4.04 19.59
CA GLY A 170 25.34 4.99 20.61
C GLY A 170 24.16 5.81 21.14
N GLU A 171 24.25 7.13 21.09
CA GLU A 171 23.15 8.05 21.41
C GLU A 171 22.34 8.45 20.16
N PHE A 172 22.78 8.08 18.96
CA PHE A 172 22.04 8.38 17.73
C PHE A 172 20.86 7.43 17.57
N GLU A 173 19.65 7.98 17.46
CA GLU A 173 18.42 7.21 17.21
C GLU A 173 18.19 7.05 15.70
N VAL A 174 18.27 5.79 15.23
CA VAL A 174 17.82 5.38 13.90
C VAL A 174 16.31 5.22 13.93
N VAL A 175 15.62 5.91 13.03
CA VAL A 175 14.15 5.92 12.96
C VAL A 175 13.66 5.82 11.52
N PHE A 176 12.39 5.46 11.36
CA PHE A 176 11.73 5.34 10.06
C PHE A 176 10.64 6.41 9.90
N ALA A 177 10.39 6.81 8.66
CA ALA A 177 9.32 7.71 8.28
C ALA A 177 8.73 7.28 6.93
N GLY A 178 7.47 7.66 6.67
CA GLY A 178 6.82 7.37 5.39
C GLY A 178 6.76 5.87 5.09
N SER A 179 6.64 5.01 6.09
CA SER A 179 6.71 3.56 5.89
C SER A 179 5.37 3.03 5.36
N THR A 180 5.39 2.44 4.18
CA THR A 180 4.20 1.85 3.53
C THR A 180 4.49 0.43 3.07
N ALA A 181 3.56 -0.48 3.28
CA ALA A 181 3.69 -1.86 2.83
C ALA A 181 2.72 -2.17 1.68
N PHE A 182 3.17 -3.02 0.79
CA PHE A 182 2.47 -3.49 -0.40
C PHE A 182 2.58 -5.00 -0.46
N PHE A 183 1.59 -5.67 -1.03
CA PHE A 183 1.71 -7.09 -1.31
C PHE A 183 1.22 -7.42 -2.71
N LYS A 184 1.85 -8.44 -3.27
CA LYS A 184 1.47 -9.01 -4.54
C LYS A 184 0.12 -9.68 -4.35
N TRP A 185 -0.82 -9.31 -5.18
CA TRP A 185 -2.14 -9.85 -5.18
C TRP A 185 -2.60 -10.20 -6.59
N ASP A 186 -2.74 -11.50 -6.80
CA ASP A 186 -3.33 -12.06 -8.01
C ASP A 186 -4.77 -12.44 -7.67
N ALA A 187 -5.71 -11.51 -7.86
CA ALA A 187 -7.11 -11.87 -7.73
C ALA A 187 -7.44 -12.91 -8.81
N PRO A 188 -7.96 -14.10 -8.44
CA PRO A 188 -8.08 -15.17 -9.41
C PRO A 188 -9.19 -14.86 -10.42
N ALA A 189 -8.94 -15.17 -11.69
CA ALA A 189 -9.99 -15.18 -12.70
C ALA A 189 -11.08 -16.17 -12.32
N VAL A 190 -12.34 -15.85 -12.64
CA VAL A 190 -13.49 -16.68 -12.31
C VAL A 190 -14.16 -17.14 -13.59
N HIS A 191 -14.34 -18.45 -13.73
CA HIS A 191 -14.94 -19.04 -14.93
C HIS A 191 -16.38 -18.51 -15.16
N GLY A 192 -16.67 -18.06 -16.38
CA GLY A 192 -17.98 -17.51 -16.75
C GLY A 192 -18.16 -16.02 -16.45
N PHE A 193 -17.13 -15.37 -15.91
CA PHE A 193 -17.11 -13.95 -15.60
C PHE A 193 -15.89 -13.26 -16.21
N TYR A 194 -16.08 -12.06 -16.74
CA TYR A 194 -15.01 -11.11 -16.98
C TYR A 194 -14.54 -10.49 -15.65
N GLY A 195 -13.22 -10.35 -15.52
CA GLY A 195 -12.55 -9.87 -14.32
C GLY A 195 -11.30 -10.70 -14.04
N PRO A 196 -10.55 -10.40 -12.96
CA PRO A 196 -10.81 -9.33 -11.98
C PRO A 196 -10.61 -7.92 -12.56
N PHE A 197 -11.48 -6.98 -12.18
CA PHE A 197 -11.24 -5.55 -12.39
C PHE A 197 -11.01 -4.87 -11.04
N PRO A 198 -9.85 -4.24 -10.79
CA PRO A 198 -9.56 -3.62 -9.49
C PRO A 198 -10.48 -2.43 -9.20
N LEU A 199 -10.88 -2.29 -7.94
CA LEU A 199 -11.74 -1.23 -7.43
C LEU A 199 -11.18 -0.61 -6.14
N ASN A 200 -11.28 0.72 -6.01
CA ASN A 200 -10.78 1.49 -4.86
C ASN A 200 -11.73 1.52 -3.65
N GLY A 201 -12.55 0.48 -3.51
CA GLY A 201 -13.63 0.39 -2.53
C GLY A 201 -14.69 -0.61 -2.95
N SER A 202 -15.67 -0.82 -2.08
CA SER A 202 -16.84 -1.65 -2.42
C SER A 202 -17.89 -0.83 -3.15
N ILE A 203 -18.69 -1.50 -3.96
CA ILE A 203 -19.71 -0.87 -4.81
C ILE A 203 -20.89 -0.35 -3.98
N THR A 204 -21.17 0.94 -4.09
CA THR A 204 -22.38 1.59 -3.55
C THR A 204 -23.33 1.91 -4.70
N ALA A 205 -23.98 0.89 -5.23
CA ALA A 205 -24.86 1.05 -6.39
C ALA A 205 -26.16 1.80 -6.05
N PRO A 206 -26.65 2.71 -6.91
CA PRO A 206 -27.94 3.38 -6.73
C PRO A 206 -29.15 2.45 -6.93
N TYR A 207 -28.99 1.34 -7.65
CA TYR A 207 -30.02 0.34 -7.90
C TYR A 207 -29.39 -1.02 -8.26
N GLY A 208 -30.22 -2.06 -8.35
CA GLY A 208 -29.77 -3.40 -8.76
C GLY A 208 -29.01 -4.18 -7.69
N TYR A 209 -28.87 -3.67 -6.46
CA TYR A 209 -28.30 -4.43 -5.35
C TYR A 209 -29.20 -5.61 -4.97
N LEU A 210 -28.64 -6.82 -4.95
CA LEU A 210 -29.34 -8.07 -4.69
C LEU A 210 -29.10 -8.58 -3.26
N GLY A 211 -27.93 -8.29 -2.70
CA GLY A 211 -27.55 -8.75 -1.37
C GLY A 211 -26.04 -8.77 -1.19
N HIS A 212 -25.61 -9.21 -0.02
CA HIS A 212 -24.21 -9.50 0.27
C HIS A 212 -24.11 -10.79 1.08
N GLU A 213 -22.94 -11.39 1.03
CA GLU A 213 -22.58 -12.56 1.81
C GLU A 213 -21.19 -12.38 2.42
N THR A 214 -21.04 -12.86 3.65
CA THR A 214 -19.81 -12.82 4.41
C THR A 214 -19.25 -14.23 4.58
N PHE A 215 -17.95 -14.40 4.34
CA PHE A 215 -17.23 -15.65 4.51
C PHE A 215 -16.14 -15.50 5.59
N PRO A 216 -16.45 -15.74 6.88
CA PRO A 216 -15.54 -15.47 8.00
C PRO A 216 -14.24 -16.28 7.99
N ASP A 217 -14.32 -17.55 7.57
CA ASP A 217 -13.22 -18.51 7.62
C ASP A 217 -12.72 -18.88 6.22
N THR A 218 -12.89 -17.96 5.25
CA THR A 218 -12.38 -18.15 3.89
C THR A 218 -11.43 -17.02 3.54
N ASP A 219 -10.33 -17.39 2.89
CA ASP A 219 -9.51 -16.44 2.16
C ASP A 219 -10.28 -15.78 1.01
N PHE A 220 -9.61 -14.93 0.25
CA PHE A 220 -10.24 -14.29 -0.88
C PHE A 220 -10.44 -15.30 -2.02
N ASP A 221 -11.68 -15.73 -2.20
CA ASP A 221 -12.06 -16.79 -3.12
C ASP A 221 -13.30 -16.36 -3.92
N PRO A 222 -13.13 -15.60 -5.02
CA PRO A 222 -14.23 -15.06 -5.81
C PRO A 222 -15.02 -16.15 -6.56
N GLU A 223 -14.54 -17.40 -6.64
CA GLU A 223 -15.38 -18.52 -7.11
C GLU A 223 -16.60 -18.72 -6.21
N LYS A 224 -16.48 -18.49 -4.89
CA LYS A 224 -17.64 -18.53 -3.99
C LYS A 224 -18.66 -17.43 -4.29
N CYS A 225 -18.19 -16.22 -4.63
CA CYS A 225 -19.09 -15.16 -5.05
C CYS A 225 -19.83 -15.55 -6.33
N ALA A 226 -19.16 -16.18 -7.30
CA ALA A 226 -19.82 -16.64 -8.52
C ALA A 226 -20.85 -17.73 -8.25
N LEU A 227 -20.54 -18.72 -7.41
CA LEU A 227 -21.50 -19.76 -7.02
C LEU A 227 -22.75 -19.16 -6.36
N SER A 228 -22.60 -18.22 -5.45
CA SER A 228 -23.74 -17.53 -4.82
C SER A 228 -24.47 -16.61 -5.79
N CYS A 229 -23.76 -15.96 -6.72
CA CYS A 229 -24.35 -15.18 -7.81
C CYS A 229 -25.24 -16.09 -8.69
N ASP A 230 -24.83 -17.33 -8.93
CA ASP A 230 -25.63 -18.33 -9.64
C ASP A 230 -26.89 -18.77 -8.89
N GLU A 231 -26.90 -18.71 -7.55
CA GLU A 231 -28.08 -19.04 -6.75
C GLU A 231 -29.12 -17.91 -6.71
N HIS A 232 -28.73 -16.68 -7.05
CA HIS A 232 -29.60 -15.50 -7.01
C HIS A 232 -30.48 -15.30 -8.27
N PHE A 233 -30.77 -16.35 -9.04
CA PHE A 233 -31.70 -16.27 -10.19
C PHE A 233 -33.15 -16.63 -9.80
N ASP A 234 -34.05 -15.65 -9.72
CA ASP A 234 -35.51 -15.91 -9.67
C ASP A 234 -36.09 -15.84 -11.11
N PHE A 235 -36.25 -17.01 -11.74
CA PHE A 235 -37.00 -17.11 -13.00
C PHE A 235 -38.50 -17.12 -12.70
N ASP A 236 -39.20 -16.05 -13.06
CA ASP A 236 -40.65 -15.99 -12.97
C ASP A 236 -41.29 -16.70 -14.17
N GLU A 237 -41.79 -17.93 -13.94
CA GLU A 237 -42.47 -18.73 -14.95
C GLU A 237 -43.74 -18.07 -15.53
N VAL A 238 -44.39 -17.19 -14.76
CA VAL A 238 -45.67 -16.55 -15.14
C VAL A 238 -45.41 -15.36 -16.05
N THR A 239 -44.42 -14.53 -15.73
CA THR A 239 -44.09 -13.34 -16.55
C THR A 239 -43.08 -13.63 -17.65
N ARG A 240 -42.44 -14.82 -17.65
CA ARG A 240 -41.30 -15.19 -18.52
C ARG A 240 -40.21 -14.13 -18.49
N LYS A 241 -39.98 -13.55 -17.32
CA LYS A 241 -38.94 -12.56 -17.07
C LYS A 241 -38.02 -13.10 -16.00
N VAL A 242 -36.74 -12.82 -16.19
CA VAL A 242 -35.76 -12.94 -15.13
C VAL A 242 -35.91 -11.66 -14.31
N SER A 243 -36.40 -11.76 -13.08
CA SER A 243 -36.23 -10.66 -12.13
C SER A 243 -34.97 -10.97 -11.33
N ASN A 244 -34.11 -9.97 -11.16
CA ASN A 244 -33.00 -10.04 -10.19
C ASN A 244 -31.88 -11.04 -10.48
N GLN A 245 -31.63 -11.43 -11.73
CA GLN A 245 -30.44 -12.23 -12.04
C GLN A 245 -29.17 -11.48 -11.64
N CYS A 246 -28.30 -12.13 -10.87
CA CYS A 246 -26.97 -11.61 -10.57
C CYS A 246 -26.11 -11.70 -11.84
N ILE A 247 -25.66 -10.54 -12.33
CA ILE A 247 -24.76 -10.44 -13.49
C ILE A 247 -23.44 -9.78 -13.15
N PHE A 248 -23.30 -9.30 -11.93
CA PHE A 248 -22.13 -8.59 -11.45
C PHE A 248 -21.98 -8.87 -9.96
N PHE A 249 -20.75 -9.13 -9.53
CA PHE A 249 -20.43 -9.17 -8.12
C PHE A 249 -19.16 -8.39 -7.82
N ASN A 250 -19.14 -7.80 -6.64
CA ASN A 250 -17.97 -7.20 -6.06
C ASN A 250 -17.45 -8.09 -4.92
N ALA A 251 -16.28 -8.69 -5.12
CA ALA A 251 -15.57 -9.49 -4.13
C ALA A 251 -14.55 -8.59 -3.42
N TYR A 252 -14.58 -8.51 -2.09
CA TYR A 252 -13.69 -7.64 -1.30
C TYR A 252 -13.35 -8.22 0.07
N LYS A 253 -12.27 -7.75 0.71
CA LYS A 253 -12.02 -7.99 2.13
C LYS A 253 -12.39 -6.75 2.96
N LEU A 254 -13.11 -6.97 4.06
CA LEU A 254 -13.39 -5.95 5.06
C LEU A 254 -12.43 -6.10 6.24
N PHE A 255 -11.53 -5.14 6.40
CA PHE A 255 -10.53 -5.11 7.47
C PHE A 255 -11.08 -4.37 8.68
N LYS A 256 -10.72 -4.82 9.88
CA LYS A 256 -11.03 -4.12 11.13
C LYS A 256 -9.72 -3.79 11.84
N ASN A 257 -9.47 -2.52 12.11
CA ASN A 257 -8.27 -2.02 12.81
C ASN A 257 -6.93 -2.50 12.20
N GLY A 258 -6.89 -2.84 10.91
CA GLY A 258 -5.71 -3.41 10.26
C GLY A 258 -5.44 -4.89 10.56
N ASP A 259 -6.36 -5.57 11.25
CA ASP A 259 -6.36 -7.03 11.42
C ASP A 259 -6.66 -7.75 10.11
N GLU A 260 -6.57 -9.08 10.11
CA GLU A 260 -6.90 -9.92 8.97
C GLU A 260 -8.33 -9.65 8.47
N GLY A 261 -8.46 -9.29 7.19
CA GLY A 261 -9.73 -8.92 6.59
C GLY A 261 -10.66 -10.11 6.41
N VAL A 262 -11.96 -9.87 6.57
CA VAL A 262 -13.01 -10.87 6.34
C VAL A 262 -13.48 -10.80 4.90
N PHE A 263 -13.55 -11.95 4.22
CA PHE A 263 -14.00 -12.01 2.82
C PHE A 263 -15.50 -11.75 2.68
N GLN A 264 -15.86 -10.93 1.70
CA GLN A 264 -17.21 -10.43 1.44
C GLN A 264 -17.50 -10.48 -0.07
N CYS A 265 -18.75 -10.77 -0.42
CA CYS A 265 -19.27 -10.64 -1.76
C CYS A 265 -20.52 -9.75 -1.72
N ALA A 266 -20.63 -8.81 -2.65
CA ALA A 266 -21.85 -8.04 -2.88
C ALA A 266 -22.35 -8.31 -4.31
N TYR A 267 -23.65 -8.55 -4.47
CA TYR A 267 -24.25 -9.06 -5.71
C TYR A 267 -25.18 -8.02 -6.33
N TYR A 268 -25.17 -7.92 -7.67
CA TYR A 268 -25.92 -6.91 -8.40
C TYR A 268 -26.51 -7.46 -9.70
N SER A 269 -27.68 -6.95 -10.07
CA SER A 269 -28.34 -7.19 -11.35
C SER A 269 -27.95 -6.18 -12.45
N GLU A 270 -26.99 -5.31 -12.16
CA GLU A 270 -26.43 -4.31 -13.07
C GLU A 270 -24.91 -4.32 -12.94
N ILE A 271 -24.20 -4.07 -14.05
CA ILE A 271 -22.75 -3.88 -14.03
C ILE A 271 -22.44 -2.46 -13.54
N TRP A 272 -21.50 -2.37 -12.60
CA TRP A 272 -21.01 -1.12 -12.06
C TRP A 272 -19.51 -0.96 -12.28
N GLY A 273 -19.13 0.25 -12.69
CA GLY A 273 -17.73 0.64 -12.86
C GLY A 273 -17.11 1.24 -11.59
N PRO A 274 -15.83 1.68 -11.68
CA PRO A 274 -15.07 2.19 -10.54
C PRO A 274 -15.66 3.47 -9.93
N ALA A 275 -16.45 4.23 -10.68
CA ALA A 275 -17.15 5.42 -10.19
C ALA A 275 -18.10 5.12 -9.02
N GLU A 276 -18.64 3.89 -8.94
CA GLU A 276 -19.53 3.47 -7.86
C GLU A 276 -18.81 2.74 -6.72
N ALA A 277 -17.50 2.48 -6.84
CA ALA A 277 -16.66 1.88 -5.80
C ALA A 277 -16.30 2.91 -4.70
N THR A 278 -17.32 3.53 -4.12
CA THR A 278 -17.20 4.70 -3.25
C THR A 278 -17.13 4.35 -1.77
N ASN A 279 -17.47 3.12 -1.38
CA ASN A 279 -17.40 2.70 0.01
C ASN A 279 -16.00 2.17 0.35
N GLN A 280 -15.19 3.05 0.94
CA GLN A 280 -13.82 2.75 1.41
C GLN A 280 -13.78 2.23 2.86
N GLY A 281 -14.94 2.12 3.53
CA GLY A 281 -15.05 1.76 4.93
C GLY A 281 -15.60 2.88 5.81
N GLN A 282 -15.53 2.68 7.13
CA GLN A 282 -16.18 3.54 8.12
C GLN A 282 -15.50 3.43 9.48
N VAL A 283 -15.70 4.44 10.34
CA VAL A 283 -15.31 4.38 11.77
C VAL A 283 -16.57 4.20 12.60
N ASP A 284 -16.59 3.16 13.45
CA ASP A 284 -17.75 2.92 14.33
C ASP A 284 -17.74 3.81 15.59
N GLY A 285 -18.83 3.79 16.35
CA GLY A 285 -18.99 4.59 17.57
C GLY A 285 -18.04 4.21 18.72
N LEU A 286 -17.30 3.11 18.59
CA LEU A 286 -16.28 2.67 19.55
C LEU A 286 -14.86 3.05 19.08
N GLY A 287 -14.73 3.70 17.91
CA GLY A 287 -13.46 4.10 17.33
C GLY A 287 -12.76 3.01 16.53
N ASN A 288 -13.40 1.86 16.27
CA ASN A 288 -12.83 0.86 15.37
C ASN A 288 -12.88 1.39 13.93
N VAL A 289 -11.77 1.24 13.21
CA VAL A 289 -11.66 1.60 11.80
C VAL A 289 -11.94 0.36 10.97
N TYR A 290 -12.98 0.41 10.14
CA TYR A 290 -13.22 -0.58 9.11
C TYR A 290 -12.77 0.00 7.79
N SER A 291 -11.97 -0.74 7.03
CA SER A 291 -11.56 -0.35 5.68
C SER A 291 -11.87 -1.47 4.70
N VAL A 292 -12.34 -1.09 3.51
CA VAL A 292 -12.47 -2.01 2.39
C VAL A 292 -11.12 -2.08 1.68
N GLY A 293 -10.68 -3.29 1.35
CA GLY A 293 -9.53 -3.53 0.50
C GLY A 293 -9.70 -4.80 -0.30
N LEU A 294 -8.77 -5.09 -1.21
CA LEU A 294 -8.87 -6.26 -2.10
C LEU A 294 -10.19 -6.31 -2.86
N SER A 295 -10.68 -5.16 -3.32
CA SER A 295 -11.98 -5.07 -3.96
C SER A 295 -11.86 -5.25 -5.47
N TYR A 296 -12.59 -6.21 -6.00
CA TYR A 296 -12.59 -6.54 -7.41
C TYR A 296 -14.01 -6.71 -7.93
N ALA A 297 -14.24 -6.19 -9.14
CA ALA A 297 -15.45 -6.41 -9.91
C ALA A 297 -15.29 -7.62 -10.82
N TYR A 298 -16.36 -8.39 -10.91
CA TYR A 298 -16.56 -9.46 -11.87
C TYR A 298 -17.95 -9.32 -12.46
N TYR A 299 -18.09 -9.52 -13.76
CA TYR A 299 -19.40 -9.55 -14.41
C TYR A 299 -19.51 -10.70 -15.39
N LEU A 300 -20.72 -11.22 -15.51
CA LEU A 300 -21.03 -12.39 -16.32
C LEU A 300 -20.56 -12.17 -17.77
N GLU A 301 -20.02 -13.19 -18.44
CA GLU A 301 -19.71 -13.06 -19.86
C GLU A 301 -21.00 -13.13 -20.70
N GLU A 302 -21.10 -12.34 -21.78
CA GLU A 302 -22.30 -12.21 -22.64
C GLU A 302 -22.92 -13.55 -23.04
N GLN A 303 -22.10 -14.57 -23.27
CA GLN A 303 -22.55 -15.92 -23.64
C GLN A 303 -23.33 -16.67 -22.56
N TYR A 304 -23.25 -16.23 -21.30
CA TYR A 304 -23.97 -16.80 -20.16
C TYR A 304 -25.22 -15.97 -19.77
N TYR A 305 -25.50 -14.87 -20.47
CA TYR A 305 -26.71 -14.07 -20.23
C TYR A 305 -27.95 -14.82 -20.71
N LEU A 306 -29.03 -14.75 -19.92
CA LEU A 306 -30.33 -15.27 -20.33
C LEU A 306 -30.92 -14.40 -21.47
N PRO A 307 -31.67 -14.99 -22.42
CA PRO A 307 -32.26 -14.22 -23.52
C PRO A 307 -33.14 -13.06 -23.02
N GLY A 308 -32.75 -11.82 -23.32
CA GLY A 308 -33.51 -10.61 -22.99
C GLY A 308 -32.96 -9.77 -21.83
N THR A 309 -31.86 -10.17 -21.19
CA THR A 309 -31.04 -9.28 -20.37
C THR A 309 -30.17 -8.44 -21.33
N LYS A 310 -30.22 -7.11 -21.18
CA LYS A 310 -29.64 -6.17 -22.16
C LYS A 310 -28.12 -6.21 -22.18
N ASP A 311 -27.56 -5.82 -23.34
CA ASP A 311 -26.14 -5.50 -23.57
C ASP A 311 -25.58 -4.68 -22.40
N ALA A 312 -24.65 -5.29 -21.67
CA ALA A 312 -24.12 -4.72 -20.46
C ALA A 312 -22.90 -3.85 -20.80
N GLU A 313 -23.15 -2.61 -21.22
CA GLU A 313 -22.09 -1.62 -21.37
C GLU A 313 -21.49 -1.33 -19.98
N TRP A 314 -20.17 -1.49 -19.86
CA TRP A 314 -19.42 -1.04 -18.68
C TRP A 314 -19.64 0.46 -18.49
N LYS A 315 -20.47 0.82 -17.50
CA LYS A 315 -20.78 2.22 -17.18
C LYS A 315 -19.57 2.83 -16.47
N HIS A 316 -18.78 3.60 -17.22
CA HIS A 316 -17.61 4.34 -16.75
C HIS A 316 -17.93 5.36 -15.66
#